data_AF-A0A8S3DYV7-F1
#
_entry.id   AF-A0A8S3DYV7-F1
#
_cell.length_a   1.000
_cell.length_b   1.000
_cell.length_c   1.000
_cell.angle_alpha   90.00
_cell.angle_beta   90.00
_cell.angle_gamma   90.00
#
_symmetry.space_group_name_H-M   'P 1'
#
loop_
_entity.id
_entity.type
_entity.pdbx_description
1 polymer ?
#
loop_
_entity_poly.entity_id
_entity_poly.type
_entity_poly.pdbx_seq_one_letter_code
_entity_poly.pdbx_strand_id
1 'polypeptide(L)'
;MLIIGLDYFQYRIWWHYRPDGVDRKGFCCCAREESDSRHERFLPSPLAAKYRDPHEIGNQPCAYSANGNCPNLSLQHIAIFHAYDSMPQHRYDNGIHTMYFGFHQTSSVAALSIAREGFRSSTAGLLMLGHGVYFARSFAGTDPKARHKGALICAEVRMGNVLPVVYDTLHTVSNSDAWHQTHDTVYYYHRNEQCDEFCVKDPKQVLKWIIIMDDDKIRRYGLDKAFENTL
;
A
#
# COMPACT_ATOMS: atom_id res chain seq x y z
N MET A 1 -4.33 -6.22 37.59
CA MET A 1 -5.07 -7.13 36.69
C MET A 1 -6.34 -6.42 36.29
N LEU A 2 -6.38 -5.78 35.11
CA LEU A 2 -7.62 -5.29 34.52
C LEU A 2 -7.66 -5.78 33.07
N ILE A 3 -8.56 -6.72 32.85
CA ILE A 3 -8.78 -7.40 31.58
C ILE A 3 -9.55 -6.44 30.67
N ILE A 4 -8.90 -6.06 29.58
CA ILE A 4 -9.41 -6.04 28.20
C ILE A 4 -10.89 -5.61 28.08
N GLY A 5 -11.10 -4.30 27.95
CA GLY A 5 -12.26 -3.74 27.25
C GLY A 5 -11.89 -3.44 25.79
N LEU A 6 -11.47 -4.46 25.04
CA LEU A 6 -11.42 -4.42 23.58
C LEU A 6 -12.80 -4.85 23.09
N ASP A 7 -13.80 -4.00 23.18
CA ASP A 7 -15.03 -4.19 22.41
C ASP A 7 -15.92 -2.96 22.48
N TYR A 8 -16.13 -2.33 21.31
CA TYR A 8 -17.38 -1.74 20.80
C TYR A 8 -17.18 -0.72 19.68
N PHE A 9 -15.97 -0.64 19.10
CA PHE A 9 -15.77 0.33 18.05
C PHE A 9 -16.37 -0.14 16.71
N GLN A 10 -17.10 0.76 16.06
CA GLN A 10 -17.73 0.64 14.74
C GLN A 10 -16.74 0.43 13.59
N TYR A 11 -15.73 -0.42 13.75
CA TYR A 11 -14.64 -0.58 12.81
C TYR A 11 -14.57 -2.05 12.39
N ARG A 12 -15.35 -2.39 11.36
CA ARG A 12 -15.10 -3.64 10.65
C ARG A 12 -13.89 -3.39 9.75
N ILE A 13 -12.74 -3.89 10.16
CA ILE A 13 -11.52 -3.81 9.35
C ILE A 13 -11.35 -5.16 8.66
N TRP A 14 -11.23 -5.13 7.33
CA TRP A 14 -11.27 -6.33 6.49
C TRP A 14 -9.91 -6.56 5.79
N TRP A 15 -9.39 -7.79 5.89
CA TRP A 15 -8.03 -8.25 5.54
C TRP A 15 -8.11 -9.57 4.73
N HIS A 16 -7.22 -9.98 3.80
CA HIS A 16 -5.88 -10.59 4.04
C HIS A 16 -5.26 -11.18 2.71
N TYR A 17 -4.16 -11.95 2.84
CA TYR A 17 -2.93 -12.19 2.04
C TYR A 17 -2.66 -13.70 1.74
N ARG A 18 -1.91 -14.08 0.66
CA ARG A 18 -0.66 -14.91 0.75
C ARG A 18 0.14 -15.16 -0.58
N PRO A 19 1.49 -15.07 -0.57
CA PRO A 19 2.43 -15.07 -1.71
C PRO A 19 3.36 -16.29 -1.73
N ASP A 20 2.87 -17.50 -1.44
CA ASP A 20 3.75 -18.67 -1.26
C ASP A 20 4.46 -19.15 -2.52
N GLY A 21 4.27 -18.49 -3.68
CA GLY A 21 5.05 -18.78 -4.88
C GLY A 21 4.85 -20.20 -5.41
N VAL A 22 3.87 -20.94 -4.88
CA VAL A 22 3.50 -22.25 -5.37
C VAL A 22 2.60 -22.01 -6.56
N ASP A 23 3.26 -21.81 -7.70
CA ASP A 23 2.67 -21.84 -9.02
C ASP A 23 2.13 -23.26 -9.27
N ARG A 24 1.02 -23.62 -8.64
CA ARG A 24 0.13 -24.61 -9.25
C ARG A 24 -0.51 -23.88 -10.41
N LYS A 25 0.16 -23.93 -11.56
CA LYS A 25 -0.50 -24.03 -12.88
C LYS A 25 -1.43 -25.25 -12.86
N GLY A 26 -2.49 -25.15 -12.09
CA GLY A 26 -3.62 -26.03 -12.10
C GLY A 26 -4.75 -25.23 -12.67
N PHE A 27 -5.32 -25.72 -13.76
CA PHE A 27 -6.67 -25.41 -14.20
C PHE A 27 -7.65 -25.59 -13.02
N CYS A 28 -7.72 -24.62 -12.11
CA CYS A 28 -8.72 -24.66 -11.07
C CYS A 28 -9.99 -24.06 -11.63
N CYS A 29 -11.05 -24.85 -11.62
CA CYS A 29 -12.41 -24.44 -11.97
C CYS A 29 -12.90 -23.25 -11.11
N CYS A 30 -12.17 -22.87 -10.06
CA CYS A 30 -12.43 -21.76 -9.16
C CYS A 30 -12.12 -20.36 -9.73
N ALA A 31 -11.51 -20.23 -10.92
CA ALA A 31 -11.47 -18.94 -11.64
C ALA A 31 -12.86 -18.44 -12.11
N ARG A 32 -13.92 -19.23 -11.88
CA ARG A 32 -15.32 -18.88 -12.16
C ARG A 32 -16.09 -18.37 -10.94
N GLU A 33 -15.51 -18.46 -9.74
CA GLU A 33 -16.13 -17.88 -8.55
C GLU A 33 -15.45 -16.55 -8.25
N GLU A 34 -16.21 -15.48 -8.42
CA GLU A 34 -15.82 -14.14 -8.00
C GLU A 34 -15.48 -14.20 -6.50
N SER A 35 -14.23 -13.93 -6.16
CA SER A 35 -13.66 -13.91 -4.80
C SER A 35 -13.28 -15.27 -4.19
N ASP A 36 -11.97 -15.53 -4.17
CA ASP A 36 -11.36 -16.52 -3.29
C ASP A 36 -11.54 -16.09 -1.83
N SER A 37 -12.12 -16.97 -1.00
CA SER A 37 -12.34 -16.81 0.45
C SER A 37 -11.11 -16.37 1.27
N ARG A 38 -9.91 -16.43 0.69
CA ARG A 38 -8.67 -15.96 1.31
C ARG A 38 -8.41 -14.46 1.09
N HIS A 39 -9.32 -13.77 0.41
CA HIS A 39 -9.21 -12.34 0.11
C HIS A 39 -10.46 -11.56 0.58
N GLU A 40 -10.47 -11.08 1.82
CA GLU A 40 -11.51 -10.15 2.30
C GLU A 40 -10.96 -8.71 2.35
N ARG A 41 -11.72 -7.75 1.82
CA ARG A 41 -11.11 -6.56 1.17
C ARG A 41 -11.79 -5.25 1.56
N PHE A 42 -10.94 -4.23 1.64
CA PHE A 42 -11.20 -2.79 1.66
C PHE A 42 -11.44 -2.17 3.03
N LEU A 43 -10.73 -1.07 3.29
CA LEU A 43 -11.01 -0.15 4.38
C LEU A 43 -11.87 1.01 3.84
N PRO A 44 -13.12 1.18 4.31
CA PRO A 44 -13.94 2.36 4.00
C PRO A 44 -13.20 3.66 4.29
N SER A 45 -13.25 4.62 3.36
CA SER A 45 -12.61 5.94 3.50
C SER A 45 -12.97 6.68 4.80
N PRO A 46 -14.20 6.59 5.36
CA PRO A 46 -14.53 7.16 6.68
C PRO A 46 -13.65 6.67 7.84
N LEU A 47 -12.99 5.51 7.69
CA LEU A 47 -12.10 4.97 8.72
C LEU A 47 -10.69 5.55 8.68
N ALA A 48 -10.41 6.41 7.69
CA ALA A 48 -9.12 7.04 7.53
C ALA A 48 -8.97 8.29 8.42
N ALA A 49 -7.73 8.63 8.76
CA ALA A 49 -7.41 9.63 9.77
C ALA A 49 -8.08 11.01 9.56
N LYS A 50 -8.27 11.42 8.30
CA LYS A 50 -8.91 12.70 7.96
C LYS A 50 -10.37 12.87 8.43
N TYR A 51 -11.08 11.79 8.79
CA TYR A 51 -12.49 11.85 9.23
C TYR A 51 -12.69 11.50 10.70
N ARG A 52 -11.59 11.40 11.46
CA ARG A 52 -11.60 11.06 12.87
C ARG A 52 -11.84 12.29 13.74
N ASP A 53 -12.78 12.19 14.68
CA ASP A 53 -13.02 13.21 15.71
C ASP A 53 -12.08 12.99 16.93
N PRO A 54 -11.17 13.93 17.23
CA PRO A 54 -10.28 13.85 18.39
C PRO A 54 -10.98 14.08 19.74
N HIS A 55 -12.30 14.29 19.76
CA HIS A 55 -13.10 14.39 20.98
C HIS A 55 -13.93 13.12 21.25
N GLU A 56 -14.03 12.22 20.27
CA GLU A 56 -14.72 10.95 20.44
C GLU A 56 -13.75 9.83 20.85
N ILE A 57 -14.17 9.03 21.83
CA ILE A 57 -13.40 7.86 22.30
C ILE A 57 -13.40 6.82 21.17
N GLY A 58 -12.21 6.35 20.75
CA GLY A 58 -12.03 5.41 19.62
C GLY A 58 -11.66 6.05 18.29
N ASN A 59 -12.06 7.32 18.12
CA ASN A 59 -11.71 8.13 16.96
C ASN A 59 -10.45 8.96 17.19
N GLN A 60 -9.76 8.81 18.32
CA GLN A 60 -8.49 9.51 18.54
C GLN A 60 -7.48 9.21 17.41
N PRO A 61 -6.80 10.23 16.86
CA PRO A 61 -5.71 10.02 15.91
C PRO A 61 -4.53 9.34 16.62
N CYS A 62 -3.60 8.78 15.85
CA CYS A 62 -2.36 8.29 16.43
C CYS A 62 -1.60 9.47 17.07
N ALA A 63 -1.12 9.29 18.30
CA ALA A 63 -0.34 10.31 19.01
C ALA A 63 0.95 10.72 18.26
N TYR A 64 1.39 9.91 17.29
CA TYR A 64 2.56 10.15 16.46
C TYR A 64 2.24 10.68 15.06
N SER A 65 0.96 10.90 14.71
CA SER A 65 0.55 11.40 13.38
C SER A 65 1.20 12.75 13.02
N ALA A 66 1.44 13.62 14.00
CA ALA A 66 2.03 14.95 13.79
C ALA A 66 3.57 14.96 13.79
N ASN A 67 4.21 14.03 14.48
CA ASN A 67 5.66 14.06 14.74
C ASN A 67 6.48 13.32 13.67
N GLY A 68 5.80 12.55 12.83
CA GLY A 68 6.43 11.52 12.01
C GLY A 68 7.02 10.40 12.86
N ASN A 69 7.24 9.23 12.27
CA ASN A 69 7.88 8.07 12.92
C ASN A 69 7.04 7.39 14.00
N CYS A 70 5.92 6.80 13.57
CA CYS A 70 5.10 5.96 14.43
C CYS A 70 5.85 4.68 14.81
N PRO A 71 5.92 4.30 16.11
CA PRO A 71 6.56 3.05 16.53
C PRO A 71 5.74 1.80 16.13
N ASN A 72 4.45 1.96 15.82
CA ASN A 72 3.60 0.87 15.32
C ASN A 72 3.44 0.99 13.81
N LEU A 73 4.32 0.33 13.08
CA LEU A 73 4.27 0.29 11.62
C LEU A 73 3.45 -0.90 11.07
N SER A 74 2.52 -1.49 11.83
CA SER A 74 1.65 -2.52 11.24
C SER A 74 0.79 -1.91 10.12
N LEU A 75 0.58 -2.64 9.02
CA LEU A 75 -0.25 -2.16 7.89
C LEU A 75 -1.60 -1.63 8.36
N GLN A 76 -2.18 -2.36 9.31
CA GLN A 76 -3.44 -2.04 9.97
C GLN A 76 -3.40 -0.64 10.60
N HIS A 77 -2.42 -0.42 11.45
CA HIS A 77 -2.24 0.84 12.14
C HIS A 77 -2.00 1.97 11.14
N ILE A 78 -1.13 1.76 10.16
CA ILE A 78 -0.80 2.75 9.13
C ILE A 78 -2.04 3.14 8.30
N ALA A 79 -2.80 2.17 7.81
CA ALA A 79 -3.97 2.43 6.98
C ALA A 79 -5.09 3.13 7.76
N ILE A 80 -5.24 2.84 9.05
CA ILE A 80 -6.31 3.40 9.87
C ILE A 80 -5.95 4.79 10.40
N PHE A 81 -4.75 4.94 10.95
CA PHE A 81 -4.39 6.13 11.72
C PHE A 81 -3.49 7.10 10.95
N HIS A 82 -2.89 6.67 9.85
CA HIS A 82 -1.98 7.51 9.07
C HIS A 82 -2.39 7.65 7.60
N ALA A 83 -3.53 7.09 7.22
CA ALA A 83 -4.14 7.43 5.94
C ALA A 83 -4.47 8.92 5.91
N TYR A 84 -3.89 9.64 4.95
CA TYR A 84 -4.01 11.09 4.75
C TYR A 84 -3.20 11.99 5.72
N ASP A 85 -2.46 11.42 6.66
CA ASP A 85 -1.53 12.16 7.53
C ASP A 85 -0.09 12.18 6.99
N SER A 86 0.76 13.01 7.58
CA SER A 86 2.18 13.16 7.22
C SER A 86 3.05 12.01 7.74
N MET A 87 3.81 11.39 6.81
CA MET A 87 4.97 10.50 7.01
C MET A 87 4.97 9.62 8.26
N PRO A 88 4.31 8.45 8.22
CA PRO A 88 4.29 7.58 9.38
C PRO A 88 5.62 6.89 9.67
N GLN A 89 6.57 6.87 8.72
CA GLN A 89 7.83 6.14 8.84
C GLN A 89 9.04 7.01 8.51
N HIS A 90 10.19 6.61 9.07
CA HIS A 90 11.49 7.18 8.76
C HIS A 90 11.84 7.02 7.28
N ARG A 91 12.77 7.84 6.80
CA ARG A 91 13.39 7.65 5.50
C ARG A 91 14.06 6.28 5.41
N TYR A 92 14.03 5.67 4.23
CA TYR A 92 14.66 4.37 4.01
C TYR A 92 16.16 4.43 4.32
N ASP A 93 16.61 3.41 5.05
CA ASP A 93 17.99 3.20 5.45
C ASP A 93 18.30 1.73 5.22
N ASN A 94 19.27 1.46 4.35
CA ASN A 94 19.66 0.12 3.94
C ASN A 94 20.32 -0.69 5.07
N GLY A 95 20.83 -0.04 6.12
CA GLY A 95 21.40 -0.70 7.29
C GLY A 95 20.35 -1.11 8.33
N ILE A 96 19.13 -0.58 8.22
CA ILE A 96 18.05 -0.77 9.21
C ILE A 96 16.88 -1.54 8.62
N HIS A 97 16.49 -1.22 7.38
CA HIS A 97 15.24 -1.67 6.79
C HIS A 97 15.46 -2.79 5.77
N THR A 98 14.98 -3.99 6.09
CA THR A 98 14.83 -5.09 5.12
C THR A 98 13.40 -5.17 4.55
N MET A 99 12.44 -4.72 5.35
CA MET A 99 11.04 -4.53 5.03
C MET A 99 10.69 -3.05 5.13
N TYR A 100 9.80 -2.57 4.27
CA TYR A 100 9.41 -1.17 4.24
C TYR A 100 7.97 -1.00 3.78
N PHE A 101 7.30 0.08 4.20
CA PHE A 101 5.95 0.37 3.75
C PHE A 101 5.94 1.24 2.50
N GLY A 102 5.28 0.76 1.47
CA GLY A 102 5.05 1.49 0.23
C GLY A 102 3.63 2.02 0.15
N PHE A 103 3.48 3.24 -0.35
CA PHE A 103 2.18 3.86 -0.57
C PHE A 103 1.96 4.04 -2.06
N HIS A 104 0.79 3.63 -2.57
CA HIS A 104 0.46 3.70 -3.98
C HIS A 104 -0.94 4.29 -4.15
N GLN A 105 -1.14 5.09 -5.20
CA GLN A 105 -2.45 5.67 -5.52
C GLN A 105 -2.78 5.39 -6.98
N THR A 106 -4.01 4.92 -7.20
CA THR A 106 -4.46 4.48 -8.52
C THR A 106 -5.97 4.66 -8.69
N SER A 107 -6.50 4.28 -9.85
CA SER A 107 -7.95 4.29 -10.10
C SER A 107 -8.63 3.14 -9.34
N SER A 108 -9.92 3.29 -9.03
CA SER A 108 -10.68 2.22 -8.37
C SER A 108 -10.70 0.93 -9.21
N VAL A 109 -10.74 1.04 -10.54
CA VAL A 109 -10.70 -0.12 -11.46
C VAL A 109 -9.35 -0.85 -11.38
N ALA A 110 -8.24 -0.10 -11.37
CA ALA A 110 -6.92 -0.69 -11.24
C ALA A 110 -6.72 -1.31 -9.85
N ALA A 111 -7.24 -0.69 -8.79
CA ALA A 111 -7.23 -1.26 -7.45
C ALA A 111 -8.01 -2.58 -7.37
N LEU A 112 -9.15 -2.69 -8.06
CA LEU A 112 -9.88 -3.95 -8.18
C LEU A 112 -9.09 -5.03 -8.94
N SER A 113 -8.39 -4.66 -10.01
CA SER A 113 -7.47 -5.57 -10.71
C SER A 113 -6.33 -6.02 -9.79
N ILE A 114 -5.68 -5.11 -9.07
CA ILE A 114 -4.65 -5.45 -8.07
C ILE A 114 -5.20 -6.39 -7.00
N ALA A 115 -6.42 -6.13 -6.52
CA ALA A 115 -7.04 -7.00 -5.54
C ALA A 115 -7.29 -8.42 -6.09
N ARG A 116 -7.69 -8.55 -7.36
CA ARG A 116 -8.01 -9.83 -8.00
C ARG A 116 -6.76 -10.59 -8.45
N GLU A 117 -5.76 -9.89 -8.96
CA GLU A 117 -4.67 -10.46 -9.75
C GLU A 117 -3.27 -10.15 -9.18
N GLY A 118 -3.20 -9.33 -8.13
CA GLY A 118 -1.94 -8.82 -7.57
C GLY A 118 -1.37 -7.63 -8.33
N PHE A 119 -0.25 -7.10 -7.83
CA PHE A 119 0.48 -6.04 -8.51
C PHE A 119 1.10 -6.54 -9.83
N ARG A 120 1.26 -5.62 -10.78
CA ARG A 120 1.93 -5.86 -12.06
C ARG A 120 2.95 -4.76 -12.31
N SER A 121 4.09 -5.12 -12.88
CA SER A 121 5.11 -4.13 -13.25
C SER A 121 4.57 -3.19 -14.33
N SER A 122 4.94 -1.91 -14.23
CA SER A 122 4.63 -0.91 -15.25
C SER A 122 5.26 -1.29 -16.58
N THR A 123 4.50 -1.31 -17.67
CA THR A 123 5.01 -1.69 -19.01
C THR A 123 5.06 -0.54 -20.00
N ALA A 124 4.58 0.66 -19.65
CA ALA A 124 4.50 1.79 -20.58
C ALA A 124 4.57 3.17 -19.90
N GLY A 125 4.98 4.18 -20.68
CA GLY A 125 5.08 5.59 -20.28
C GLY A 125 6.49 6.03 -19.88
N LEU A 126 6.63 7.28 -19.44
CA LEU A 126 7.86 7.79 -18.81
C LEU A 126 8.03 7.16 -17.42
N LEU A 127 9.14 6.47 -17.21
CA LEU A 127 9.45 5.66 -16.03
C LEU A 127 10.70 6.21 -15.33
N MET A 128 10.51 7.04 -14.31
CA MET A 128 11.60 7.74 -13.63
C MET A 128 12.64 6.80 -13.00
N LEU A 129 12.24 5.57 -12.62
CA LEU A 129 13.06 4.58 -11.93
C LEU A 129 13.11 3.23 -12.68
N GLY A 130 12.78 3.22 -13.97
CA GLY A 130 12.69 1.98 -14.77
C GLY A 130 11.38 1.24 -14.59
N HIS A 131 11.27 0.03 -15.12
CA HIS A 131 10.05 -0.78 -15.02
C HIS A 131 9.91 -1.41 -13.64
N GLY A 132 8.69 -1.43 -13.10
CA GLY A 132 8.43 -2.09 -11.82
C GLY A 132 7.16 -1.61 -11.15
N VAL A 133 7.07 -1.81 -9.84
CA VAL A 133 5.95 -1.34 -9.02
C VAL A 133 6.42 -0.15 -8.18
N TYR A 134 5.75 0.98 -8.36
CA TYR A 134 6.14 2.26 -7.78
C TYR A 134 5.40 2.56 -6.49
N PHE A 135 6.15 3.07 -5.51
CA PHE A 135 5.63 3.44 -4.20
C PHE A 135 6.22 4.77 -3.73
N ALA A 136 5.38 5.60 -3.13
CA ALA A 136 5.80 6.74 -2.34
C ALA A 136 6.08 6.34 -0.89
N ARG A 137 6.69 7.26 -0.13
CA ARG A 137 6.97 7.10 1.31
C ARG A 137 5.76 7.37 2.22
N SER A 138 4.73 8.02 1.70
CA SER A 138 3.49 8.33 2.44
C SER A 138 2.32 8.46 1.46
N PHE A 139 1.09 8.40 1.97
CA PHE A 139 -0.10 8.69 1.16
C PHE A 139 -0.12 10.11 0.60
N ALA A 140 0.33 11.11 1.36
CA ALA A 140 0.44 12.47 0.83
C ALA A 140 1.44 12.55 -0.35
N GLY A 141 2.53 11.78 -0.29
CA GLY A 141 3.55 11.71 -1.34
C GLY A 141 3.07 11.04 -2.63
N THR A 142 1.93 10.33 -2.63
CA THR A 142 1.36 9.75 -3.85
C THR A 142 0.61 10.79 -4.70
N ASP A 143 0.00 11.79 -4.07
CA ASP A 143 -0.88 12.75 -4.76
C ASP A 143 -0.22 13.51 -5.92
N PRO A 144 1.00 14.09 -5.78
CA PRO A 144 1.64 14.80 -6.88
C PRO A 144 2.11 13.87 -8.02
N LYS A 145 2.10 12.56 -7.82
CA LYS A 145 2.64 11.54 -8.75
C LYS A 145 1.56 10.71 -9.42
N ALA A 146 0.39 10.63 -8.79
CA ALA A 146 -0.70 9.79 -9.25
C ALA A 146 -1.36 10.36 -10.52
N ARG A 147 -1.34 9.57 -11.60
CA ARG A 147 -2.07 9.89 -12.83
C ARG A 147 -3.58 9.68 -12.70
N HIS A 148 -3.98 8.81 -11.77
CA HIS A 148 -5.38 8.49 -11.50
C HIS A 148 -5.62 8.48 -10.00
N LYS A 149 -6.75 9.04 -9.58
CA LYS A 149 -7.20 9.07 -8.19
C LYS A 149 -8.47 8.24 -8.07
N GLY A 150 -8.61 7.49 -6.98
CA GLY A 150 -9.80 6.66 -6.72
C GLY A 150 -9.60 5.54 -5.73
N ALA A 151 -8.36 5.15 -5.46
CA ALA A 151 -7.99 4.26 -4.37
C ALA A 151 -6.58 4.58 -3.87
N LEU A 152 -6.36 4.38 -2.59
CA LEU A 152 -5.03 4.37 -1.97
C LEU A 152 -4.68 2.95 -1.56
N ILE A 153 -3.40 2.62 -1.61
CA ILE A 153 -2.88 1.31 -1.22
C ILE A 153 -1.69 1.52 -0.29
N CYS A 154 -1.70 0.86 0.87
CA CYS A 154 -0.52 0.73 1.73
C CYS A 154 -0.04 -0.71 1.65
N ALA A 155 1.26 -0.90 1.39
CA ALA A 155 1.85 -2.20 1.11
C ALA A 155 3.08 -2.46 1.97
N GLU A 156 3.24 -3.69 2.45
CA GLU A 156 4.44 -4.19 3.10
C GLU A 156 5.34 -4.79 2.02
N VAL A 157 6.52 -4.22 1.82
CA VAL A 157 7.39 -4.51 0.69
C VAL A 157 8.76 -4.98 1.17
N ARG A 158 9.25 -6.08 0.57
CA ARG A 158 10.61 -6.56 0.76
C ARG A 158 11.56 -5.78 -0.15
N MET A 159 12.49 -5.05 0.46
CA MET A 159 13.36 -4.12 -0.28
C MET A 159 14.52 -4.82 -1.00
N GLY A 160 15.03 -5.93 -0.44
CA GLY A 160 16.12 -6.68 -1.06
C GLY A 160 17.40 -5.85 -1.20
N ASN A 161 18.17 -6.08 -2.28
CA ASN A 161 19.32 -5.24 -2.59
C ASN A 161 18.86 -3.91 -3.21
N VAL A 162 19.06 -2.81 -2.50
CA VAL A 162 18.59 -1.48 -2.93
C VAL A 162 19.69 -0.68 -3.61
N LEU A 163 19.39 -0.16 -4.80
CA LEU A 163 20.18 0.86 -5.48
C LEU A 163 19.71 2.25 -5.03
N PRO A 164 20.49 2.97 -4.20
CA PRO A 164 20.18 4.35 -3.85
C PRO A 164 20.48 5.28 -5.03
N VAL A 165 19.54 6.14 -5.38
CA VAL A 165 19.74 7.20 -6.38
C VAL A 165 19.37 8.56 -5.83
N VAL A 166 20.04 9.59 -6.33
CA VAL A 166 19.74 11.01 -6.07
C VAL A 166 19.51 11.70 -7.41
N TYR A 167 19.12 12.98 -7.40
CA TYR A 167 18.78 13.71 -8.62
C TYR A 167 19.87 13.62 -9.69
N ASP A 168 21.14 13.77 -9.29
CA ASP A 168 22.29 13.76 -10.19
C ASP A 168 22.52 12.40 -10.86
N THR A 169 22.10 11.30 -10.22
CA THR A 169 22.26 9.93 -10.74
C THR A 169 20.96 9.34 -11.29
N LEU A 170 19.84 10.05 -11.20
CA LEU A 170 18.51 9.57 -11.61
C LEU A 170 18.44 9.17 -13.10
N HIS A 171 19.20 9.86 -13.94
CA HIS A 171 19.27 9.59 -15.39
C HIS A 171 19.83 8.20 -15.71
N THR A 172 20.55 7.55 -14.78
CA THR A 172 21.11 6.21 -14.97
C THR A 172 20.07 5.08 -14.89
N VAL A 173 18.92 5.35 -14.26
CA VAL A 173 17.83 4.39 -14.06
C VAL A 173 16.54 4.77 -14.79
N SER A 174 16.42 6.04 -15.22
CA SER A 174 15.25 6.51 -15.97
C SER A 174 15.07 5.75 -17.28
N ASN A 175 13.87 5.19 -17.50
CA ASN A 175 13.51 4.36 -18.66
C ASN A 175 14.49 3.19 -18.93
N SER A 176 15.11 2.65 -17.87
CA SER A 176 16.10 1.58 -17.96
C SER A 176 15.88 0.52 -16.89
N ASP A 177 16.04 -0.74 -17.28
CA ASP A 177 15.96 -1.91 -16.41
C ASP A 177 17.33 -2.54 -16.14
N ALA A 178 18.42 -1.88 -16.52
CA ALA A 178 19.78 -2.40 -16.35
C ALA A 178 20.08 -2.77 -14.89
N TRP A 179 19.49 -2.03 -13.94
CA TRP A 179 19.63 -2.28 -12.52
C TRP A 179 18.96 -3.58 -12.04
N HIS A 180 17.99 -4.15 -12.78
CA HIS A 180 17.34 -5.42 -12.42
C HIS A 180 18.32 -6.60 -12.32
N GLN A 181 19.46 -6.51 -13.02
CA GLN A 181 20.50 -7.54 -13.01
C GLN A 181 21.23 -7.66 -11.67
N THR A 182 21.28 -6.57 -10.92
CA THR A 182 22.13 -6.46 -9.72
C THR A 182 21.35 -6.05 -8.47
N HIS A 183 20.18 -5.43 -8.62
CA HIS A 183 19.38 -4.89 -7.53
C HIS A 183 17.93 -5.36 -7.63
N ASP A 184 17.24 -5.31 -6.49
CA ASP A 184 15.82 -5.66 -6.36
C ASP A 184 14.94 -4.42 -6.27
N THR A 185 15.50 -3.29 -5.86
CA THR A 185 14.76 -2.03 -5.70
C THR A 185 15.65 -0.85 -6.03
N VAL A 186 15.08 0.17 -6.65
CA VAL A 186 15.67 1.51 -6.73
C VAL A 186 14.96 2.40 -5.73
N TYR A 187 15.72 3.08 -4.86
CA TYR A 187 15.17 4.09 -3.94
C TYR A 187 15.71 5.46 -4.31
N TYR A 188 14.80 6.38 -4.66
CA TYR A 188 15.13 7.76 -4.97
C TYR A 188 15.04 8.64 -3.73
N TYR A 189 16.22 9.10 -3.30
CA TYR A 189 16.39 10.08 -2.24
C TYR A 189 16.18 11.49 -2.80
N HIS A 190 14.94 11.99 -2.75
CA HIS A 190 14.60 13.33 -3.22
C HIS A 190 15.11 14.41 -2.23
N ARG A 191 15.41 15.63 -2.71
CA ARG A 191 15.86 16.75 -1.85
C ARG A 191 14.79 17.15 -0.83
N ASN A 192 13.56 17.28 -1.29
CA ASN A 192 12.39 17.28 -0.42
C ASN A 192 12.00 15.83 -0.11
N GLU A 193 12.22 15.39 1.12
CA GLU A 193 11.97 14.02 1.54
C GLU A 193 10.50 13.58 1.41
N GLN A 194 9.56 14.54 1.31
CA GLN A 194 8.14 14.28 1.05
C GLN A 194 7.87 13.71 -0.33
N CYS A 195 8.85 13.82 -1.22
CA CYS A 195 8.77 13.31 -2.58
C CYS A 195 9.62 12.06 -2.79
N ASP A 196 10.16 11.43 -1.73
CA ASP A 196 10.84 10.15 -1.85
C ASP A 196 9.95 9.11 -2.57
N GLU A 197 10.60 8.27 -3.37
CA GLU A 197 9.94 7.23 -4.14
C GLU A 197 10.84 6.02 -4.27
N PHE A 198 10.23 4.86 -4.46
CA PHE A 198 10.97 3.67 -4.80
C PHE A 198 10.20 2.81 -5.79
N CYS A 199 10.97 2.04 -6.56
CA CYS A 199 10.46 1.10 -7.55
C CYS A 199 11.04 -0.27 -7.26
N VAL A 200 10.18 -1.27 -7.12
CA VAL A 200 10.59 -2.68 -6.97
C VAL A 200 10.47 -3.41 -8.29
N LYS A 201 11.45 -4.25 -8.63
CA LYS A 201 11.49 -4.91 -9.94
C LYS A 201 10.40 -5.97 -10.10
N ASP A 202 10.19 -6.75 -9.03
CA ASP A 202 9.30 -7.91 -9.04
C ASP A 202 8.08 -7.63 -8.14
N PRO A 203 6.85 -7.70 -8.66
CA PRO A 203 5.63 -7.60 -7.86
C PRO A 203 5.58 -8.56 -6.67
N LYS A 204 6.29 -9.70 -6.70
CA LYS A 204 6.42 -10.64 -5.57
C LYS A 204 7.14 -10.06 -4.36
N GLN A 205 7.83 -8.93 -4.49
CA GLN A 205 8.37 -8.18 -3.36
C GLN A 205 7.28 -7.53 -2.52
N VAL A 206 6.10 -7.30 -3.11
CA VAL A 206 4.93 -6.81 -2.38
C VAL A 206 4.29 -7.97 -1.65
N LEU A 207 4.50 -8.01 -0.33
CA LEU A 207 4.04 -9.12 0.49
C LEU A 207 2.56 -8.94 0.80
N LYS A 208 2.21 -7.86 1.50
CA LYS A 208 0.85 -7.60 1.98
C LYS A 208 0.43 -6.21 1.55
N TRP A 209 -0.86 -5.96 1.39
CA TRP A 209 -1.37 -4.61 1.16
C TRP A 209 -2.81 -4.43 1.64
N ILE A 210 -3.16 -3.17 1.94
CA ILE A 210 -4.51 -2.72 2.25
C ILE A 210 -4.92 -1.70 1.19
N ILE A 211 -6.11 -1.88 0.62
CA ILE A 211 -6.72 -0.93 -0.31
C ILE A 211 -7.76 -0.10 0.46
N ILE A 212 -7.65 1.22 0.33
CA ILE A 212 -8.56 2.21 0.90
C ILE A 212 -9.32 2.85 -0.26
N MET A 213 -10.65 2.89 -0.15
CA MET A 213 -11.52 3.38 -1.22
C MET A 213 -12.73 4.10 -0.63
N ASP A 214 -13.25 5.11 -1.33
CA ASP A 214 -14.46 5.82 -0.92
C ASP A 214 -15.71 4.94 -1.01
N ASP A 215 -16.64 5.11 -0.08
CA ASP A 215 -17.85 4.29 0.08
C ASP A 215 -18.74 4.27 -1.18
N ASP A 216 -18.82 5.38 -1.90
CA ASP A 216 -19.56 5.45 -3.16
C ASP A 216 -18.96 4.54 -4.21
N LYS A 217 -17.63 4.35 -4.20
CA LYS A 217 -16.96 3.40 -5.09
C LYS A 217 -17.18 1.96 -4.63
N ILE A 218 -17.10 1.71 -3.32
CA ILE A 218 -17.43 0.40 -2.73
C ILE A 218 -18.82 -0.04 -3.20
N ARG A 219 -19.84 0.80 -3.02
CA ARG A 219 -21.22 0.54 -3.47
C ARG A 219 -21.34 0.41 -4.98
N ARG A 220 -20.72 1.31 -5.75
CA ARG A 220 -20.75 1.30 -7.22
C ARG A 220 -20.21 0.00 -7.80
N TYR A 221 -19.20 -0.59 -7.17
CA TYR A 221 -18.60 -1.84 -7.60
C TYR A 221 -19.19 -3.07 -6.89
N GLY A 222 -20.30 -2.92 -6.16
CA GLY A 222 -20.99 -4.01 -5.46
C GLY A 222 -20.15 -4.67 -4.36
N LEU A 223 -19.13 -3.97 -3.87
CA LEU A 223 -18.22 -4.49 -2.84
C LEU A 223 -18.88 -4.54 -1.46
N ASP A 224 -19.96 -3.80 -1.26
CA ASP A 224 -20.80 -3.80 -0.06
C ASP A 224 -21.68 -5.05 0.07
N LYS A 225 -22.04 -5.67 -1.06
CA LYS A 225 -22.92 -6.86 -1.11
C LYS A 225 -22.20 -8.19 -0.97
N ALA A 226 -20.89 -8.22 -1.18
CA ALA A 226 -20.07 -9.41 -1.01
C ALA A 226 -20.13 -9.99 0.42
N PHE A 227 -20.71 -9.25 1.37
CA PHE A 227 -20.81 -9.58 2.79
C PHE A 227 -22.19 -10.07 3.23
N GLU A 228 -23.18 -10.15 2.33
CA GLU A 228 -24.54 -10.61 2.68
C GLU A 228 -24.58 -12.10 3.09
N ASN A 229 -23.53 -12.88 2.76
CA ASN A 229 -23.41 -14.31 3.10
C ASN A 229 -22.41 -14.62 4.22
N THR A 230 -21.94 -13.61 4.97
CA THR A 230 -20.96 -13.77 6.06
C THR A 230 -21.54 -13.62 7.47
N LEU A 231 -22.86 -13.76 7.61
CA LEU A 231 -23.58 -13.82 8.89
C LEU A 231 -24.07 -15.24 9.18
#